data_AF-A0A9P5XTY4-F1
#
_entry.id   AF-A0A9P5XTY4-F1
#
_cell.length_a   1.000
_cell.length_b   1.000
_cell.length_c   1.000
_cell.angle_alpha   90.00
_cell.angle_beta   90.00
_cell.angle_gamma   90.00
#
_symmetry.space_group_name_H-M   'P 1'
#
loop_
_entity.id
_entity.type
_entity.pdbx_description
1 polymer ?
#
loop_
_entity_poly.entity_id
_entity_poly.type
_entity_poly.pdbx_seq_one_letter_code
_entity_poly.pdbx_strand_id
1 'polypeptide(L)'
;MNTSSHPPPSTLEREMTNSSGISLPNPFTYTAFLPPDQAFERTMTEYVVVGGLSILTWDIVVHMRADYKLFLRHRIHFPAATYLFSRWSTLAYAITTVLFLTASVEDCMALVKAKCVVYHLSASSTSFLFFLRVRAVFERNIYITAGFFLLWLIVSGGTFLAVVNVSGTHIGTSRHCDFEDVKSYLTAIANITLALFDTCIFIAITWRLSDGESSLERGVAVRQRRLNPCGRHLPEFSRGLLRDGQQYYMVAMLANLLVLTMEFVPGIPLQYRTIFLAPAMELTNIMACHVFRHTKKGGIEEEGPSAVSEIVFQNSGSNFHVRTGVLATSSIPGDGLHGPDRAKALFCSSGESGHGSKEGISVGLEV
;
A
#
# COMPACT_ATOMS: atom_id res chain seq x y z
N MET A 1 68.72 43.69 -51.46
CA MET A 1 68.04 42.50 -50.87
C MET A 1 66.80 42.98 -50.13
N ASN A 2 65.83 42.08 -49.93
CA ASN A 2 64.42 42.38 -49.71
C ASN A 2 64.12 43.41 -48.60
N THR A 3 63.29 44.39 -48.95
CA THR A 3 62.27 44.94 -48.04
C THR A 3 61.09 43.96 -48.01
N SER A 4 60.54 43.67 -46.83
CA SER A 4 59.34 42.84 -46.68
C SER A 4 58.25 43.60 -45.94
N SER A 5 57.19 44.00 -46.65
CA SER A 5 55.99 44.59 -46.04
C SER A 5 55.11 43.51 -45.43
N HIS A 6 54.92 43.55 -44.11
CA HIS A 6 53.84 42.79 -43.48
C HIS A 6 52.47 43.34 -43.94
N PRO A 7 51.55 42.48 -44.40
CA PRO A 7 50.17 42.89 -44.60
C PRO A 7 49.47 43.13 -43.25
N PRO A 8 48.43 43.98 -43.18
CA PRO A 8 47.60 44.10 -41.99
C PRO A 8 46.83 42.79 -41.74
N PRO A 9 46.54 42.43 -40.47
CA PRO A 9 45.73 41.25 -40.16
C PRO A 9 44.34 41.36 -40.78
N SER A 10 43.83 40.23 -41.28
CA SER A 10 42.56 40.19 -42.00
C SER A 10 41.38 40.50 -41.07
N THR A 11 40.29 41.03 -41.61
CA THR A 11 39.06 41.36 -40.85
C THR A 11 38.49 40.18 -40.06
N LEU A 12 38.74 38.95 -40.53
CA LEU A 12 38.26 37.70 -39.95
C LEU A 12 38.78 37.45 -38.51
N GLU A 13 39.99 37.90 -38.17
CA GLU A 13 40.52 37.78 -36.80
C GLU A 13 39.85 38.76 -35.81
N ARG A 14 39.26 39.86 -36.29
CA ARG A 14 38.55 40.83 -35.42
C ARG A 14 37.13 40.40 -35.06
N GLU A 15 36.51 39.49 -35.81
CA GLU A 15 35.19 38.96 -35.45
C GLU A 15 35.28 37.85 -34.38
N MET A 16 36.39 37.11 -34.28
CA MET A 16 36.58 36.12 -33.21
C MET A 16 36.83 36.71 -31.80
N THR A 17 37.08 38.02 -31.70
CA THR A 17 37.34 38.70 -30.42
C THR A 17 36.16 39.56 -29.93
N ASN A 18 35.01 39.52 -30.60
CA ASN A 18 33.84 40.31 -30.22
C ASN A 18 32.56 39.43 -30.20
N SER A 19 31.88 39.37 -29.05
CA SER A 19 30.63 38.61 -28.84
C SER A 19 30.70 37.07 -28.96
N SER A 20 31.57 36.43 -28.17
CA SER A 20 31.39 35.03 -27.73
C SER A 20 30.57 34.91 -26.43
N GLY A 21 29.63 35.84 -26.21
CA GLY A 21 28.53 35.63 -25.27
C GLY A 21 27.64 34.51 -25.82
N ILE A 22 27.81 33.30 -25.29
CA ILE A 22 27.11 32.08 -25.74
C ILE A 22 25.60 32.33 -25.64
N SER A 23 25.00 32.62 -26.79
CA SER A 23 23.58 32.91 -26.90
C SER A 23 22.83 31.60 -27.02
N LEU A 24 22.51 30.99 -25.87
CA LEU A 24 21.78 29.72 -25.83
C LEU A 24 20.48 29.84 -26.65
N PRO A 25 20.18 28.89 -27.55
CA PRO A 25 18.90 28.89 -28.27
C PRO A 25 17.78 28.68 -27.26
N ASN A 26 16.98 29.74 -27.05
CA ASN A 26 15.96 29.87 -26.00
C ASN A 26 16.51 29.80 -24.55
N PRO A 27 17.00 30.93 -23.98
CA PRO A 27 17.58 30.96 -22.63
C PRO A 27 16.55 30.81 -21.49
N PHE A 28 15.24 30.76 -21.79
CA PHE A 28 14.19 30.53 -20.79
C PHE A 28 13.88 29.04 -20.58
N THR A 29 14.38 28.17 -21.45
CA THR A 29 14.20 26.71 -21.36
C THR A 29 15.42 26.08 -20.68
N TYR A 30 15.24 25.52 -19.48
CA TYR A 30 16.32 24.93 -18.69
C TYR A 30 17.02 23.76 -19.40
N THR A 31 16.32 22.99 -20.24
CA THR A 31 16.93 21.92 -21.03
C THR A 31 17.94 22.41 -22.07
N ALA A 32 17.98 23.72 -22.41
CA ALA A 32 19.05 24.29 -23.23
C ALA A 32 20.41 24.35 -22.50
N PHE A 33 20.41 24.34 -21.16
CA PHE A 33 21.63 24.30 -20.34
C PHE A 33 22.17 22.88 -20.11
N LEU A 34 21.46 21.84 -20.58
CA LEU A 34 21.86 20.44 -20.47
C LEU A 34 22.35 19.90 -21.83
N PRO A 35 23.26 18.91 -21.85
CA PRO A 35 23.49 18.07 -23.01
C PRO A 35 22.18 17.45 -23.55
N PRO A 36 22.04 17.23 -24.88
CA PRO A 36 20.77 16.84 -25.50
C PRO A 36 20.25 15.47 -25.03
N ASP A 37 21.15 14.56 -24.65
CA ASP A 37 20.89 13.30 -23.96
C ASP A 37 20.24 13.52 -22.58
N GLN A 38 20.87 14.32 -21.72
CA GLN A 38 20.38 14.61 -20.37
C GLN A 38 19.09 15.44 -20.38
N ALA A 39 18.93 16.32 -21.37
CA ALA A 39 17.70 17.06 -21.63
C ALA A 39 16.52 16.12 -21.92
N PHE A 40 16.73 15.11 -22.78
CA PHE A 40 15.73 14.11 -23.11
C PHE A 40 15.40 13.20 -21.91
N GLU A 41 16.40 12.78 -21.15
CA GLU A 41 16.24 12.03 -19.89
C GLU A 41 15.40 12.75 -18.85
N ARG A 42 15.71 14.04 -18.59
CA ARG A 42 14.96 14.87 -17.64
C ARG A 42 13.50 15.05 -18.12
N THR A 43 13.31 15.30 -19.42
CA THR A 43 11.97 15.42 -20.04
C THR A 43 11.16 14.12 -19.92
N MET A 44 11.77 12.95 -20.15
CA MET A 44 11.09 11.66 -19.92
C MET A 44 10.71 11.46 -18.45
N THR A 45 11.61 11.83 -17.53
CA THR A 45 11.39 11.73 -16.09
C THR A 45 10.22 12.60 -15.63
N GLU A 46 10.11 13.83 -16.16
CA GLU A 46 8.97 14.72 -15.92
C GLU A 46 7.62 14.10 -16.32
N TYR A 47 7.49 13.58 -17.54
CA TYR A 47 6.25 12.94 -17.99
C TYR A 47 5.88 11.72 -17.14
N VAL A 48 6.86 10.89 -16.77
CA VAL A 48 6.64 9.71 -15.91
C VAL A 48 6.16 10.10 -14.51
N VAL A 49 6.79 11.09 -13.87
CA VAL A 49 6.41 11.54 -12.53
C VAL A 49 5.08 12.31 -12.52
N VAL A 50 4.79 13.13 -13.53
CA VAL A 50 3.49 13.82 -13.66
C VAL A 50 2.35 12.82 -13.92
N GLY A 51 2.61 11.75 -14.69
CA GLY A 51 1.69 10.62 -14.84
C GLY A 51 1.45 9.90 -13.51
N GLY A 52 2.50 9.62 -12.75
CA GLY A 52 2.43 9.02 -11.41
C GLY A 52 1.61 9.83 -10.41
N LEU A 53 1.91 11.12 -10.25
CA LEU A 53 1.14 12.07 -9.43
C LEU A 53 -0.34 12.09 -9.85
N SER A 54 -0.64 12.00 -11.15
CA SER A 54 -2.02 11.96 -11.66
C SER A 54 -2.75 10.68 -11.23
N ILE A 55 -2.09 9.52 -11.30
CA ILE A 55 -2.63 8.23 -10.85
C ILE A 55 -2.86 8.21 -9.33
N LEU A 56 -1.90 8.72 -8.54
CA LEU A 56 -2.01 8.82 -7.09
C LEU A 56 -3.17 9.76 -6.68
N THR A 57 -3.26 10.92 -7.33
CA THR A 57 -4.34 11.89 -7.11
C THR A 57 -5.70 11.28 -7.45
N TRP A 58 -5.78 10.49 -8.52
CA TRP A 58 -7.00 9.77 -8.90
C TRP A 58 -7.41 8.71 -7.86
N ASP A 59 -6.49 7.86 -7.37
CA ASP A 59 -6.79 6.90 -6.28
C ASP A 59 -7.29 7.63 -5.01
N ILE A 60 -6.69 8.78 -4.68
CA ILE A 60 -7.12 9.64 -3.56
C ILE A 60 -8.55 10.13 -3.77
N VAL A 61 -8.85 10.78 -4.89
CA VAL A 61 -10.18 11.35 -5.18
C VAL A 61 -11.27 10.27 -5.21
N VAL A 62 -11.02 9.13 -5.88
CA VAL A 62 -11.98 8.02 -5.99
C VAL A 62 -12.32 7.43 -4.60
N HIS A 63 -11.32 7.24 -3.74
CA HIS A 63 -11.53 6.58 -2.45
C HIS A 63 -11.87 7.53 -1.30
N MET A 64 -11.68 8.84 -1.43
CA MET A 64 -11.87 9.85 -0.37
C MET A 64 -13.19 9.68 0.41
N ARG A 65 -14.29 9.31 -0.25
CA ARG A 65 -15.60 9.07 0.40
C ARG A 65 -15.58 7.87 1.35
N ALA A 66 -14.82 6.83 1.05
CA ALA A 66 -14.63 5.67 1.93
C ALA A 66 -13.71 6.03 3.11
N ASP A 67 -12.64 6.78 2.86
CA ASP A 67 -11.66 7.17 3.88
C ASP A 67 -12.27 8.16 4.90
N TYR A 68 -13.10 9.10 4.44
CA TYR A 68 -13.85 10.01 5.30
C TYR A 68 -14.90 9.29 6.15
N LYS A 69 -15.59 8.27 5.60
CA LYS A 69 -16.45 7.36 6.39
C LYS A 69 -15.64 6.55 7.41
N LEU A 70 -14.43 6.13 7.06
CA LEU A 70 -13.53 5.39 7.95
C LEU A 70 -13.17 6.20 9.20
N PHE A 71 -12.95 7.51 9.02
CA PHE A 71 -12.63 8.47 10.07
C PHE A 71 -13.85 8.87 10.91
N LEU A 72 -14.99 9.21 10.29
CA LEU A 72 -16.18 9.65 11.02
C LEU A 72 -16.90 8.53 11.81
N ARG A 73 -16.82 7.27 11.35
CA ARG A 73 -17.62 6.17 11.93
C ARG A 73 -16.88 5.37 13.01
N HIS A 74 -15.56 5.51 13.13
CA HIS A 74 -14.74 4.71 14.05
C HIS A 74 -13.81 5.59 14.88
N ARG A 75 -13.52 5.16 16.12
CA ARG A 75 -12.43 5.74 16.92
C ARG A 75 -11.10 5.64 16.14
N ILE A 76 -10.22 6.63 16.29
CA ILE A 76 -8.92 6.64 15.59
C ILE A 76 -8.01 5.57 16.21
N HIS A 77 -8.05 4.35 15.66
CA HIS A 77 -7.07 3.30 15.97
C HIS A 77 -5.75 3.60 15.25
N PHE A 78 -4.63 3.35 15.94
CA PHE A 78 -3.26 3.63 15.47
C PHE A 78 -2.97 3.23 14.01
N PRO A 79 -3.34 2.02 13.50
CA PRO A 79 -3.14 1.67 12.09
C PRO A 79 -3.86 2.59 11.09
N ALA A 80 -5.01 3.16 11.44
CA ALA A 80 -5.74 4.09 10.59
C ALA A 80 -5.11 5.49 10.56
N ALA A 81 -4.40 5.88 11.64
CA ALA A 81 -3.58 7.09 11.64
C ALA A 81 -2.33 6.90 10.75
N THR A 82 -1.65 5.75 10.84
CA THR A 82 -0.56 5.38 9.91
C THR A 82 -1.04 5.41 8.46
N TYR A 83 -2.21 4.82 8.17
CA TYR A 83 -2.79 4.78 6.83
C TYR A 83 -2.93 6.17 6.19
N LEU A 84 -3.53 7.12 6.92
CA LEU A 84 -3.70 8.48 6.44
C LEU A 84 -2.35 9.20 6.31
N PHE A 85 -1.49 9.10 7.32
CA PHE A 85 -0.16 9.75 7.32
C PHE A 85 0.71 9.27 6.14
N SER A 86 0.69 7.97 5.86
CA SER A 86 1.40 7.35 4.75
C SER A 86 0.93 7.92 3.41
N ARG A 87 -0.39 7.95 3.18
CA ARG A 87 -0.94 8.45 1.92
C ARG A 87 -0.71 9.95 1.69
N TRP A 88 -0.81 10.77 2.75
CA TRP A 88 -0.53 12.21 2.65
C TRP A 88 0.96 12.51 2.46
N SER A 89 1.86 11.74 3.08
CA SER A 89 3.30 11.89 2.86
C SER A 89 3.75 11.41 1.47
N THR A 90 3.14 10.36 0.91
CA THR A 90 3.36 9.99 -0.50
C THR A 90 2.84 11.07 -1.46
N LEU A 91 1.68 11.67 -1.22
CA LEU A 91 1.20 12.80 -2.04
C LEU A 91 2.15 14.00 -1.97
N ALA A 92 2.64 14.36 -0.79
CA ALA A 92 3.63 15.43 -0.63
C ALA A 92 4.95 15.10 -1.36
N TYR A 93 5.38 13.85 -1.37
CA TYR A 93 6.54 13.37 -2.12
C TYR A 93 6.34 13.44 -3.64
N ALA A 94 5.18 13.04 -4.15
CA ALA A 94 4.84 13.17 -5.56
C ALA A 94 4.86 14.65 -6.01
N ILE A 95 4.20 15.53 -5.26
CA ILE A 95 4.16 16.98 -5.52
C ILE A 95 5.57 17.60 -5.48
N THR A 96 6.36 17.32 -4.44
CA THR A 96 7.73 17.87 -4.33
C THR A 96 8.68 17.29 -5.38
N THR A 97 8.42 16.09 -5.90
CA THR A 97 9.20 15.52 -7.02
C THR A 97 8.85 16.20 -8.35
N VAL A 98 7.57 16.48 -8.63
CA VAL A 98 7.18 17.31 -9.80
C VAL A 98 7.77 18.72 -9.71
N LEU A 99 7.68 19.37 -8.54
CA LEU A 99 8.25 20.71 -8.32
C LEU A 99 9.78 20.72 -8.53
N PHE A 100 10.51 19.72 -8.05
CA PHE A 100 11.95 19.60 -8.26
C PHE A 100 12.36 19.50 -9.73
N LEU A 101 11.53 18.90 -10.58
CA LEU A 101 11.81 18.75 -12.00
C LEU A 101 11.40 20.01 -12.80
N THR A 102 10.21 20.55 -12.52
CA THR A 102 9.50 21.50 -13.40
C THR A 102 9.45 22.96 -12.91
N ALA A 103 9.77 23.23 -11.64
CA ALA A 103 9.64 24.57 -11.08
C ALA A 103 10.98 25.31 -11.01
N SER A 104 10.97 26.59 -11.40
CA SER A 104 12.05 27.52 -11.11
C SER A 104 11.98 27.96 -9.64
N VAL A 105 12.99 27.64 -8.83
CA VAL A 105 12.99 27.87 -7.37
C VAL A 105 14.27 28.59 -6.93
N GLU A 106 14.12 29.56 -6.02
CA GLU A 106 15.23 30.40 -5.56
C GLU A 106 16.13 29.70 -4.53
N ASP A 107 15.59 28.78 -3.72
CA ASP A 107 16.34 27.91 -2.82
C ASP A 107 16.13 26.41 -3.17
N CYS A 108 17.06 25.88 -3.96
CA CYS A 108 17.07 24.46 -4.33
C CYS A 108 17.46 23.54 -3.17
N MET A 109 18.23 24.02 -2.19
CA MET A 109 18.60 23.23 -1.01
C MET A 109 17.35 22.97 -0.15
N ALA A 110 16.52 23.98 0.10
CA ALA A 110 15.26 23.85 0.82
C ALA A 110 14.30 22.87 0.10
N LEU A 111 14.16 22.98 -1.23
CA LEU A 111 13.31 22.09 -2.01
C LEU A 111 13.80 20.62 -1.97
N VAL A 112 15.11 20.40 -2.15
CA VAL A 112 15.70 19.07 -2.08
C VAL A 112 15.57 18.47 -0.68
N LYS A 113 15.90 19.22 0.39
CA LYS A 113 15.70 18.74 1.76
C LYS A 113 14.22 18.45 2.05
N ALA A 114 13.28 19.27 1.58
CA ALA A 114 11.85 19.02 1.74
C ALA A 114 11.41 17.71 1.04
N LYS A 115 11.74 17.54 -0.25
CA LYS A 115 11.52 16.31 -1.05
C LYS A 115 12.09 15.07 -0.36
N CYS A 116 13.32 15.17 0.13
CA CYS A 116 14.03 14.13 0.86
C CYS A 116 13.36 13.76 2.19
N VAL A 117 12.87 14.74 2.97
CA VAL A 117 12.11 14.47 4.20
C VAL A 117 10.79 13.75 3.90
N VAL A 118 9.98 14.25 2.95
CA VAL A 118 8.68 13.61 2.66
C VAL A 118 8.82 12.24 2.00
N TYR A 119 9.90 11.99 1.24
CA TYR A 119 10.28 10.65 0.78
C TYR A 119 10.49 9.68 1.94
N HIS A 120 11.32 10.04 2.93
CA HIS A 120 11.58 9.18 4.08
C HIS A 120 10.30 8.92 4.91
N LEU A 121 9.45 9.93 5.11
CA LEU A 121 8.17 9.76 5.79
C LEU A 121 7.22 8.84 5.02
N SER A 122 7.15 9.00 3.69
CA SER A 122 6.38 8.13 2.77
C SER A 122 6.86 6.69 2.83
N ALA A 123 8.17 6.45 2.69
CA ALA A 123 8.77 5.12 2.75
C ALA A 123 8.58 4.44 4.11
N SER A 124 9.06 5.08 5.19
CA SER A 124 9.01 4.50 6.54
C SER A 124 7.57 4.15 6.97
N SER A 125 6.59 5.02 6.69
CA SER A 125 5.19 4.77 7.04
C SER A 125 4.51 3.71 6.15
N THR A 126 4.86 3.63 4.86
CA THR A 126 4.33 2.60 3.95
C THR A 126 4.88 1.22 4.32
N SER A 127 6.19 1.11 4.60
CA SER A 127 6.80 -0.09 5.16
C SER A 127 6.20 -0.46 6.53
N PHE A 128 5.81 0.52 7.34
CA PHE A 128 5.12 0.26 8.61
C PHE A 128 3.70 -0.30 8.42
N LEU A 129 2.97 0.09 7.38
CA LEU A 129 1.68 -0.53 7.02
C LEU A 129 1.85 -2.01 6.65
N PHE A 130 2.92 -2.36 5.95
CA PHE A 130 3.26 -3.76 5.68
C PHE A 130 3.62 -4.53 6.96
N PHE A 131 4.45 -3.96 7.85
CA PHE A 131 4.76 -4.54 9.16
C PHE A 131 3.48 -4.79 10.01
N LEU A 132 2.56 -3.82 10.07
CA LEU A 132 1.31 -3.96 10.83
C LEU A 132 0.45 -5.15 10.35
N ARG A 133 0.53 -5.51 9.06
CA ARG A 133 -0.16 -6.68 8.51
C ARG A 133 0.55 -7.98 8.86
N VAL A 134 1.88 -8.02 8.82
CA VAL A 134 2.66 -9.16 9.32
C VAL A 134 2.34 -9.42 10.79
N ARG A 135 2.30 -8.36 11.62
CA ARG A 135 1.88 -8.45 13.03
C ARG A 135 0.48 -9.07 13.21
N ALA A 136 -0.48 -8.72 12.35
CA ALA A 136 -1.84 -9.31 12.41
C ALA A 136 -1.85 -10.78 11.96
N VAL A 137 -1.07 -11.13 10.93
CA VAL A 137 -0.97 -12.49 10.36
C VAL A 137 -0.17 -13.46 11.26
N PHE A 138 0.76 -12.92 12.06
CA PHE A 138 1.64 -13.67 12.97
C PHE A 138 1.41 -13.34 14.46
N GLU A 139 0.23 -12.88 14.86
CA GLU A 139 -0.09 -12.41 16.23
C GLU A 139 0.34 -13.40 17.34
N ARG A 140 0.32 -14.71 17.08
CA ARG A 140 0.75 -15.76 18.03
C ARG A 140 2.26 -16.01 18.11
N ASN A 141 3.10 -15.26 17.38
CA ASN A 141 4.56 -15.40 17.42
C ASN A 141 5.27 -14.04 17.57
N ILE A 142 5.67 -13.75 18.81
CA ILE A 142 6.38 -12.53 19.19
C ILE A 142 7.76 -12.42 18.54
N TYR A 143 8.47 -13.54 18.31
CA TYR A 143 9.81 -13.53 17.73
C TYR A 143 9.80 -13.11 16.25
N ILE A 144 8.86 -13.63 15.46
CA ILE A 144 8.66 -13.22 14.06
C ILE A 144 8.26 -11.74 14.02
N THR A 145 7.31 -11.32 14.86
CA THR A 145 6.85 -9.94 14.93
C THR A 145 7.98 -8.98 15.32
N ALA A 146 8.82 -9.33 16.31
CA ALA A 146 9.98 -8.54 16.71
C ALA A 146 11.03 -8.47 15.60
N GLY A 147 11.31 -9.57 14.90
CA GLY A 147 12.22 -9.60 13.75
C GLY A 147 11.78 -8.64 12.64
N PHE A 148 10.51 -8.67 12.23
CA PHE A 148 10.00 -7.73 11.22
C PHE A 148 9.96 -6.27 11.70
N PHE A 149 9.79 -6.01 13.00
CA PHE A 149 9.93 -4.66 13.56
C PHE A 149 11.38 -4.15 13.50
N LEU A 150 12.36 -5.01 13.78
CA LEU A 150 13.79 -4.67 13.63
C LEU A 150 14.17 -4.44 12.15
N LEU A 151 13.65 -5.25 11.22
CA LEU A 151 13.85 -5.01 9.79
C LEU A 151 13.23 -3.68 9.33
N TRP A 152 12.05 -3.33 9.83
CA TRP A 152 11.44 -2.00 9.58
C TRP A 152 12.31 -0.86 10.12
N LEU A 153 12.89 -0.99 11.32
CA LEU A 153 13.83 0.00 11.87
C LEU A 153 15.09 0.13 11.00
N ILE A 154 15.59 -0.96 10.41
CA ILE A 154 16.72 -0.93 9.47
C ILE A 154 16.36 -0.16 8.20
N VAL A 155 15.18 -0.40 7.59
CA VAL A 155 14.69 0.36 6.43
C VAL A 155 14.50 1.84 6.76
N SER A 156 13.90 2.15 7.91
CA SER A 156 13.70 3.53 8.36
C SER A 156 15.04 4.23 8.63
N GLY A 157 16.03 3.54 9.22
CA GLY A 157 17.37 4.07 9.43
C GLY A 157 18.18 4.26 8.14
N GLY A 158 18.09 3.30 7.22
CA GLY A 158 18.76 3.37 5.91
C GLY A 158 18.22 4.50 5.05
N THR A 159 16.90 4.62 4.92
CA THR A 159 16.26 5.74 4.21
C THR A 159 16.57 7.08 4.88
N PHE A 160 16.55 7.17 6.22
CA PHE A 160 16.94 8.38 6.95
C PHE A 160 18.39 8.80 6.67
N LEU A 161 19.34 7.86 6.74
CA LEU A 161 20.76 8.12 6.51
C LEU A 161 21.02 8.58 5.07
N ALA A 162 20.33 7.99 4.09
CA ALA A 162 20.39 8.43 2.70
C ALA A 162 19.91 9.89 2.54
N VAL A 163 18.72 10.23 3.06
CA VAL A 163 18.12 11.57 2.85
C VAL A 163 18.86 12.71 3.56
N VAL A 164 19.47 12.45 4.72
CA VAL A 164 20.28 13.48 5.43
C VAL A 164 21.51 13.88 4.60
N ASN A 165 22.11 12.92 3.89
CA ASN A 165 23.36 13.07 3.14
C ASN A 165 23.21 13.66 1.72
N VAL A 166 21.99 14.03 1.28
CA VAL A 166 21.75 14.59 -0.07
C VAL A 166 21.70 16.12 -0.05
N SER A 167 22.51 16.76 -0.90
CA SER A 167 22.51 18.22 -1.15
C SER A 167 21.94 18.54 -2.54
N GLY A 168 21.53 19.79 -2.79
CA GLY A 168 20.93 20.21 -4.05
C GLY A 168 21.33 21.64 -4.42
N THR A 169 21.60 21.84 -5.71
CA THR A 169 22.19 23.07 -6.27
C THR A 169 21.45 23.51 -7.54
N HIS A 170 21.84 24.66 -8.11
CA HIS A 170 21.26 25.22 -9.32
C HIS A 170 21.97 24.74 -10.59
N ILE A 171 21.20 24.50 -11.66
CA ILE A 171 21.75 24.09 -12.97
C ILE A 171 22.31 25.33 -13.68
N GLY A 172 23.63 25.52 -13.57
CA GLY A 172 24.36 26.60 -14.21
C GLY A 172 23.89 27.97 -13.73
N THR A 173 23.41 28.81 -14.66
CA THR A 173 22.79 30.11 -14.34
C THR A 173 21.26 30.07 -14.26
N SER A 174 20.65 28.88 -14.42
CA SER A 174 19.20 28.71 -14.39
C SER A 174 18.67 28.50 -12.97
N ARG A 175 17.42 28.89 -12.74
CA ARG A 175 16.71 28.69 -11.46
C ARG A 175 16.16 27.27 -11.25
N HIS A 176 16.66 26.27 -11.98
CA HIS A 176 16.20 24.88 -11.87
C HIS A 176 17.17 24.05 -11.03
N CYS A 177 16.62 23.08 -10.30
CA CYS A 177 17.39 22.31 -9.32
C CYS A 177 17.95 21.02 -9.90
N ASP A 178 19.14 20.64 -9.42
CA ASP A 178 19.67 19.28 -9.51
C ASP A 178 20.28 18.85 -8.17
N PHE A 179 20.69 17.59 -8.09
CA PHE A 179 21.42 17.08 -6.94
C PHE A 179 22.92 17.39 -7.05
N GLU A 180 23.55 17.68 -5.91
CA GLU A 180 24.98 18.01 -5.82
C GLU A 180 25.75 16.87 -5.15
N ASP A 181 25.62 16.74 -3.82
CA ASP A 181 26.10 15.58 -3.08
C ASP A 181 25.10 14.42 -3.16
N VAL A 182 25.33 13.44 -4.03
CA VAL A 182 24.64 12.13 -3.94
C VAL A 182 25.64 11.03 -3.61
N LYS A 183 25.70 10.64 -2.34
CA LYS A 183 26.46 9.46 -1.89
C LYS A 183 25.74 8.19 -2.34
N SER A 184 25.97 7.77 -3.58
CA SER A 184 25.25 6.66 -4.24
C SER A 184 25.32 5.33 -3.49
N TYR A 185 26.35 5.10 -2.67
CA TYR A 185 26.40 3.91 -1.82
C TYR A 185 25.32 3.93 -0.70
N LEU A 186 24.92 5.10 -0.21
CA LEU A 186 23.84 5.23 0.78
C LEU A 186 22.46 5.05 0.15
N THR A 187 22.23 5.57 -1.07
CA THR A 187 20.98 5.35 -1.81
C THR A 187 20.82 3.87 -2.17
N ALA A 188 21.88 3.24 -2.66
CA ALA A 188 21.90 1.81 -2.95
C ALA A 188 21.61 0.96 -1.69
N ILE A 189 22.21 1.26 -0.53
CA ILE A 189 21.94 0.53 0.73
C ILE A 189 20.47 0.72 1.18
N ALA A 190 19.92 1.92 1.05
CA ALA A 190 18.50 2.18 1.37
C ALA A 190 17.56 1.38 0.43
N ASN A 191 17.85 1.35 -0.88
CA ASN A 191 17.06 0.63 -1.86
C ASN A 191 17.18 -0.90 -1.70
N ILE A 192 18.37 -1.42 -1.41
CA ILE A 192 18.60 -2.84 -1.07
C ILE A 192 17.77 -3.23 0.17
N THR A 193 17.86 -2.46 1.25
CA THR A 193 17.18 -2.80 2.51
C THR A 193 15.66 -2.74 2.38
N LEU A 194 15.11 -1.78 1.62
CA LEU A 194 13.68 -1.71 1.29
C LEU A 194 13.21 -2.91 0.45
N ALA A 195 13.94 -3.25 -0.63
CA ALA A 195 13.58 -4.39 -1.48
C ALA A 195 13.67 -5.74 -0.74
N LEU A 196 14.68 -5.92 0.13
CA LEU A 196 14.78 -7.10 1.00
C LEU A 196 13.63 -7.18 2.01
N PHE A 197 13.23 -6.06 2.61
CA PHE A 197 12.10 -6.00 3.54
C PHE A 197 10.78 -6.43 2.88
N ASP A 198 10.45 -5.84 1.73
CA ASP A 198 9.23 -6.19 0.98
C ASP A 198 9.25 -7.65 0.50
N THR A 199 10.41 -8.16 0.07
CA THR A 199 10.59 -9.56 -0.32
C THR A 199 10.38 -10.50 0.88
N CYS A 200 10.96 -10.19 2.05
CA CYS A 200 10.73 -10.97 3.27
C CYS A 200 9.26 -10.95 3.72
N ILE A 201 8.57 -9.82 3.58
CA ILE A 201 7.13 -9.72 3.89
C ILE A 201 6.30 -10.54 2.90
N PHE A 202 6.58 -10.42 1.60
CA PHE A 202 5.90 -11.21 0.57
C PHE A 202 6.05 -12.72 0.85
N ILE A 203 7.27 -13.20 1.11
CA ILE A 203 7.55 -14.61 1.42
C ILE A 203 6.84 -15.04 2.71
N ALA A 204 6.94 -14.26 3.79
CA ALA A 204 6.35 -14.63 5.08
C ALA A 204 4.82 -14.72 5.03
N ILE A 205 4.14 -13.77 4.35
CA ILE A 205 2.69 -13.85 4.20
C ILE A 205 2.30 -15.01 3.26
N THR A 206 3.01 -15.20 2.14
CA THR A 206 2.75 -16.34 1.21
C THR A 206 2.84 -17.68 1.93
N TRP A 207 3.93 -17.92 2.68
CA TRP A 207 4.14 -19.15 3.43
C TRP A 207 3.07 -19.34 4.51
N ARG A 208 2.69 -18.27 5.22
CA ARG A 208 1.63 -18.36 6.24
C ARG A 208 0.26 -18.72 5.67
N LEU A 209 0.01 -18.39 4.40
CA LEU A 209 -1.19 -18.81 3.67
C LEU A 209 -1.13 -20.29 3.26
N SER A 210 -0.01 -20.78 2.71
CA SER A 210 0.14 -22.17 2.25
C SER A 210 0.24 -23.20 3.40
N ASP A 211 0.90 -22.86 4.52
CA ASP A 211 0.81 -23.61 5.78
C ASP A 211 -0.65 -23.76 6.25
N GLY A 212 -1.46 -22.72 5.99
CA GLY A 212 -2.89 -22.71 6.28
C GLY A 212 -3.68 -23.71 5.42
N GLU A 213 -3.30 -23.89 4.16
CA GLU A 213 -3.94 -24.80 3.21
C GLU A 213 -3.65 -26.27 3.60
N SER A 214 -2.38 -26.61 3.85
CA SER A 214 -1.94 -27.98 4.23
C SER A 214 -2.39 -28.48 5.61
N SER A 215 -2.92 -27.57 6.45
CA SER A 215 -3.55 -27.87 7.75
C SER A 215 -5.07 -28.03 7.65
N LEU A 216 -5.69 -27.62 6.54
CA LEU A 216 -7.12 -27.80 6.27
C LEU A 216 -7.42 -29.27 5.91
N GLU A 217 -6.67 -29.84 4.96
CA GLU A 217 -6.79 -31.24 4.51
C GLU A 217 -6.64 -32.26 5.65
N ARG A 218 -5.76 -32.00 6.61
CA ARG A 218 -5.54 -32.85 7.79
C ARG A 218 -6.48 -32.57 8.98
N GLY A 219 -7.25 -31.47 8.94
CA GLY A 219 -7.97 -30.98 10.11
C GLY A 219 -9.50 -31.04 10.01
N VAL A 220 -10.07 -30.69 8.85
CA VAL A 220 -11.51 -30.45 8.68
C VAL A 220 -12.35 -31.70 8.94
N ALA A 221 -11.91 -32.87 8.47
CA ALA A 221 -12.65 -34.12 8.62
C ALA A 221 -12.87 -34.58 10.08
N VAL A 222 -12.08 -34.07 11.05
CA VAL A 222 -12.07 -34.59 12.43
C VAL A 222 -12.38 -33.53 13.48
N ARG A 223 -11.83 -32.31 13.39
CA ARG A 223 -11.83 -31.37 14.53
C ARG A 223 -13.02 -30.40 14.58
N GLN A 224 -13.77 -30.22 13.49
CA GLN A 224 -14.92 -29.31 13.42
C GLN A 224 -16.11 -29.72 14.34
N ARG A 225 -16.07 -30.90 14.96
CA ARG A 225 -17.24 -31.49 15.66
C ARG A 225 -17.28 -31.36 17.19
N ARG A 226 -16.23 -30.92 17.92
CA ARG A 226 -16.25 -31.01 19.42
C ARG A 226 -15.70 -29.87 20.30
N LEU A 227 -14.54 -29.24 20.04
CA LEU A 227 -13.80 -28.52 21.10
C LEU A 227 -13.23 -27.14 20.70
N ASN A 228 -13.99 -26.06 20.94
CA ASN A 228 -13.56 -24.86 21.70
C ASN A 228 -14.65 -23.75 21.69
N PRO A 229 -15.23 -23.35 22.84
CA PRO A 229 -16.16 -22.20 22.90
C PRO A 229 -15.49 -20.82 22.85
N CYS A 230 -14.19 -20.72 23.14
CA CYS A 230 -13.47 -19.45 23.25
C CYS A 230 -12.06 -19.53 22.65
N GLY A 231 -11.98 -19.55 21.32
CA GLY A 231 -10.72 -19.53 20.59
C GLY A 231 -10.93 -19.04 19.18
N ARG A 232 -10.43 -17.84 18.86
CA ARG A 232 -10.58 -17.22 17.54
C ARG A 232 -9.75 -17.98 16.50
N HIS A 233 -10.37 -18.92 15.79
CA HIS A 233 -9.95 -19.20 14.41
C HIS A 233 -10.20 -17.92 13.60
N LEU A 234 -9.27 -17.58 12.70
CA LEU A 234 -9.58 -16.64 11.62
C LEU A 234 -10.59 -17.36 10.70
N PRO A 235 -11.79 -16.80 10.47
CA PRO A 235 -12.78 -17.41 9.59
C PRO A 235 -12.25 -17.51 8.15
N GLU A 236 -12.82 -18.41 7.35
CA GLU A 236 -12.35 -18.70 5.99
C GLU A 236 -12.40 -17.46 5.08
N PHE A 237 -13.35 -16.56 5.33
CA PHE A 237 -13.45 -15.22 4.73
C PHE A 237 -12.16 -14.39 4.93
N SER A 238 -11.61 -14.38 6.15
CA SER A 238 -10.33 -13.70 6.43
C SER A 238 -9.15 -14.33 5.71
N ARG A 239 -9.20 -15.62 5.33
CA ARG A 239 -8.17 -16.24 4.46
C ARG A 239 -8.33 -15.82 3.00
N GLY A 240 -9.55 -15.82 2.46
CA GLY A 240 -9.83 -15.32 1.11
C GLY A 240 -9.33 -13.88 0.93
N LEU A 241 -9.68 -13.01 1.88
CA LEU A 241 -9.28 -11.60 1.91
C LEU A 241 -7.76 -11.39 2.01
N LEU A 242 -7.03 -12.32 2.63
CA LEU A 242 -5.56 -12.33 2.62
C LEU A 242 -4.98 -12.87 1.30
N ARG A 243 -5.62 -13.88 0.68
CA ARG A 243 -5.20 -14.48 -0.61
C ARG A 243 -5.29 -13.47 -1.74
N ASP A 244 -6.43 -12.77 -1.84
CA ASP A 244 -6.61 -11.64 -2.76
C ASP A 244 -5.61 -10.52 -2.46
N GLY A 245 -5.39 -10.27 -1.16
CA GLY A 245 -4.41 -9.30 -0.69
C GLY A 245 -2.97 -9.56 -1.14
N GLN A 246 -2.61 -10.82 -1.43
CA GLN A 246 -1.23 -11.23 -1.70
C GLN A 246 -0.71 -10.77 -3.07
N GLN A 247 -1.59 -10.64 -4.07
CA GLN A 247 -1.20 -10.16 -5.41
C GLN A 247 -0.68 -8.72 -5.36
N TYR A 248 -1.28 -7.88 -4.51
CA TYR A 248 -0.88 -6.47 -4.34
C TYR A 248 0.50 -6.33 -3.65
N TYR A 249 0.87 -7.26 -2.75
CA TYR A 249 2.23 -7.35 -2.22
C TYR A 249 3.25 -7.77 -3.28
N MET A 250 2.88 -8.68 -4.17
CA MET A 250 3.74 -9.09 -5.29
C MET A 250 4.04 -7.89 -6.20
N VAL A 251 3.06 -7.05 -6.50
CA VAL A 251 3.24 -5.83 -7.30
C VAL A 251 4.19 -4.83 -6.62
N ALA A 252 4.05 -4.60 -5.32
CA ALA A 252 4.97 -3.74 -4.56
C ALA A 252 6.42 -4.29 -4.56
N MET A 253 6.58 -5.59 -4.27
CA MET A 253 7.88 -6.26 -4.30
C MET A 253 8.54 -6.17 -5.69
N LEU A 254 7.78 -6.39 -6.77
CA LEU A 254 8.28 -6.29 -8.15
C LEU A 254 8.64 -4.84 -8.54
N ALA A 255 7.90 -3.84 -8.05
CA ALA A 255 8.20 -2.44 -8.28
C ALA A 255 9.52 -2.01 -7.60
N ASN A 256 9.70 -2.37 -6.34
CA ASN A 256 10.94 -2.06 -5.61
C ASN A 256 12.13 -2.90 -6.10
N LEU A 257 11.90 -4.10 -6.63
CA LEU A 257 12.91 -4.89 -7.34
C LEU A 257 13.30 -4.26 -8.69
N LEU A 258 12.36 -3.65 -9.43
CA LEU A 258 12.66 -2.92 -10.67
C LEU A 258 13.51 -1.67 -10.42
N VAL A 259 13.22 -0.91 -9.35
CA VAL A 259 14.07 0.20 -8.93
C VAL A 259 15.47 -0.31 -8.57
N LEU A 260 15.56 -1.41 -7.82
CA LEU A 260 16.83 -2.00 -7.44
C LEU A 260 17.65 -2.47 -8.65
N THR A 261 17.03 -3.12 -9.64
CA THR A 261 17.76 -3.56 -10.84
C THR A 261 18.26 -2.37 -11.65
N MET A 262 17.44 -1.33 -11.83
CA MET A 262 17.80 -0.10 -12.55
C MET A 262 18.97 0.66 -11.90
N GLU A 263 18.98 0.81 -10.56
CA GLU A 263 20.10 1.41 -9.80
C GLU A 263 21.45 0.74 -10.13
N PHE A 264 21.44 -0.59 -10.34
CA PHE A 264 22.64 -1.39 -10.55
C PHE A 264 23.05 -1.65 -12.01
N VAL A 265 22.28 -1.23 -13.03
CA VAL A 265 22.70 -1.44 -14.43
C VAL A 265 23.88 -0.54 -14.80
N PRO A 266 25.05 -1.10 -15.19
CA PRO A 266 26.18 -0.30 -15.66
C PRO A 266 25.88 0.32 -17.04
N GLY A 267 26.40 1.53 -17.28
CA GLY A 267 26.22 2.25 -18.56
C GLY A 267 24.92 3.04 -18.70
N ILE A 268 23.96 2.91 -17.77
CA ILE A 268 22.78 3.78 -17.71
C ILE A 268 23.10 5.05 -16.89
N PRO A 269 22.80 6.27 -17.39
CA PRO A 269 22.97 7.53 -16.64
C PRO A 269 21.97 7.68 -15.49
N LEU A 270 22.31 8.55 -14.53
CA LEU A 270 21.66 8.64 -13.21
C LEU A 270 20.15 8.92 -13.28
N GLN A 271 19.70 9.68 -14.28
CA GLN A 271 18.30 10.09 -14.40
C GLN A 271 17.42 8.90 -14.83
N TYR A 272 17.87 8.09 -15.81
CA TYR A 272 17.20 6.82 -16.14
C TYR A 272 17.27 5.77 -15.02
N ARG A 273 18.32 5.75 -14.18
CA ARG A 273 18.36 4.85 -13.01
C ARG A 273 17.27 5.18 -11.99
N THR A 274 17.01 6.46 -11.79
CA THR A 274 16.09 6.96 -10.75
C THR A 274 14.66 7.20 -11.24
N ILE A 275 14.39 7.15 -12.55
CA ILE A 275 13.07 7.43 -13.17
C ILE A 275 11.91 6.60 -12.58
N PHE A 276 12.17 5.35 -12.19
CA PHE A 276 11.16 4.45 -11.61
C PHE A 276 10.95 4.62 -10.11
N LEU A 277 11.83 5.36 -9.40
CA LEU A 277 11.78 5.47 -7.92
C LEU A 277 10.46 6.10 -7.44
N ALA A 278 10.04 7.20 -8.05
CA ALA A 278 8.80 7.87 -7.66
C ALA A 278 7.54 7.04 -8.02
N PRO A 279 7.35 6.56 -9.27
CA PRO A 279 6.24 5.66 -9.60
C PRO A 279 6.19 4.39 -8.76
N ALA A 280 7.33 3.78 -8.43
CA ALA A 280 7.37 2.57 -7.57
C ALA A 280 6.94 2.87 -6.14
N MET A 281 7.33 4.02 -5.57
CA MET A 281 6.87 4.48 -4.26
C MET A 281 5.37 4.77 -4.24
N GLU A 282 4.85 5.46 -5.25
CA GLU A 282 3.43 5.78 -5.40
C GLU A 282 2.60 4.50 -5.57
N LEU A 283 3.04 3.59 -6.44
CA LEU A 283 2.42 2.28 -6.64
C LEU A 283 2.43 1.45 -5.36
N THR A 284 3.57 1.37 -4.66
CA THR A 284 3.70 0.67 -3.37
C THR A 284 2.73 1.25 -2.33
N ASN A 285 2.58 2.58 -2.27
CA ASN A 285 1.62 3.22 -1.38
C ASN A 285 0.17 2.88 -1.75
N ILE A 286 -0.20 2.96 -3.04
CA ILE A 286 -1.53 2.60 -3.53
C ILE A 286 -1.85 1.13 -3.19
N MET A 287 -0.90 0.21 -3.37
CA MET A 287 -1.09 -1.22 -3.05
C MET A 287 -1.18 -1.48 -1.54
N ALA A 288 -0.35 -0.83 -0.73
CA ALA A 288 -0.45 -0.87 0.73
C ALA A 288 -1.81 -0.33 1.21
N CYS A 289 -2.28 0.74 0.59
CA CYS A 289 -3.53 1.41 0.89
C CYS A 289 -4.77 0.61 0.48
N HIS A 290 -4.82 0.13 -0.76
CA HIS A 290 -5.88 -0.75 -1.28
C HIS A 290 -6.04 -1.98 -0.38
N VAL A 291 -4.89 -2.62 -0.10
CA VAL A 291 -4.61 -3.56 0.97
C VAL A 291 -5.39 -3.27 2.27
N PHE A 292 -4.97 -2.22 2.96
CA PHE A 292 -5.54 -1.80 4.25
C PHE A 292 -7.06 -1.53 4.19
N ARG A 293 -7.54 -0.89 3.12
CA ARG A 293 -8.97 -0.64 2.90
C ARG A 293 -9.76 -1.95 2.77
N HIS A 294 -9.26 -2.93 2.02
CA HIS A 294 -9.91 -4.23 1.86
C HIS A 294 -9.95 -5.04 3.16
N THR A 295 -8.81 -5.18 3.85
CA THR A 295 -8.77 -5.89 5.14
C THR A 295 -9.73 -5.29 6.18
N LYS A 296 -9.84 -3.95 6.26
CA LYS A 296 -10.75 -3.31 7.22
C LYS A 296 -12.23 -3.33 6.78
N LYS A 297 -12.55 -3.36 5.49
CA LYS A 297 -13.94 -3.56 5.02
C LYS A 297 -14.48 -4.91 5.45
N GLY A 298 -13.73 -6.00 5.19
CA GLY A 298 -14.16 -7.35 5.55
C GLY A 298 -14.43 -7.50 7.06
N GLY A 299 -13.56 -6.97 7.91
CA GLY A 299 -13.77 -7.00 9.37
C GLY A 299 -15.01 -6.24 9.86
N ILE A 300 -15.50 -5.25 9.10
CA ILE A 300 -16.76 -4.54 9.42
C ILE A 300 -17.98 -5.33 8.98
N GLU A 301 -17.85 -6.15 7.93
CA GLU A 301 -18.93 -6.99 7.41
C GLU A 301 -19.21 -8.21 8.32
N GLU A 302 -18.18 -8.73 9.01
CA GLU A 302 -18.33 -9.76 10.04
C GLU A 302 -18.85 -9.23 11.40
N GLU A 303 -18.67 -7.93 11.71
CA GLU A 303 -19.23 -7.29 12.92
C GLU A 303 -20.67 -6.75 12.71
N GLY A 304 -21.22 -6.84 11.49
CA GLY A 304 -22.62 -6.55 11.19
C GLY A 304 -23.52 -7.79 11.30
N PRO A 305 -24.81 -7.66 11.68
CA PRO A 305 -25.76 -8.76 11.54
C PRO A 305 -25.91 -9.12 10.06
N SER A 306 -25.84 -10.42 9.74
CA SER A 306 -25.66 -10.95 8.38
C SER A 306 -26.77 -10.54 7.39
N ALA A 307 -26.57 -9.44 6.66
CA ALA A 307 -27.44 -8.99 5.58
C ALA A 307 -26.77 -7.93 4.66
N VAL A 308 -25.81 -8.35 3.84
CA VAL A 308 -25.57 -7.72 2.53
C VAL A 308 -25.75 -8.81 1.48
N SER A 309 -26.68 -8.61 0.56
CA SER A 309 -27.05 -9.63 -0.42
C SER A 309 -25.94 -9.82 -1.46
N GLU A 310 -25.64 -11.09 -1.71
CA GLU A 310 -25.07 -11.62 -2.95
C GLU A 310 -25.55 -10.83 -4.18
N ILE A 311 -24.63 -10.45 -5.08
CA ILE A 311 -24.95 -9.64 -6.27
C ILE A 311 -25.62 -10.55 -7.31
N VAL A 312 -26.94 -10.72 -7.16
CA VAL A 312 -27.77 -11.39 -8.15
C VAL A 312 -27.76 -10.60 -9.45
N PHE A 313 -27.11 -11.14 -10.48
CA PHE A 313 -27.19 -10.63 -11.85
C PHE A 313 -28.62 -10.79 -12.36
N GLN A 314 -29.43 -9.73 -12.25
CA GLN A 314 -30.80 -9.69 -12.72
C GLN A 314 -30.84 -9.60 -14.27
N ASN A 315 -30.66 -10.73 -14.94
CA ASN A 315 -30.72 -10.81 -16.39
C ASN A 315 -32.14 -10.55 -16.89
N SER A 316 -32.39 -9.37 -17.46
CA SER A 316 -33.71 -8.94 -17.93
C SER A 316 -34.01 -9.53 -19.31
N GLY A 317 -34.34 -10.83 -19.33
CA GLY A 317 -34.83 -11.54 -20.51
C GLY A 317 -36.35 -11.61 -20.55
N SER A 318 -36.98 -10.89 -21.48
CA SER A 318 -38.44 -10.83 -21.61
C SER A 318 -39.08 -12.17 -21.96
N ASN A 319 -40.22 -12.48 -21.34
CA ASN A 319 -41.40 -12.87 -22.14
C ASN A 319 -42.72 -12.54 -21.46
N PHE A 320 -43.73 -12.30 -22.30
CA PHE A 320 -45.03 -11.70 -21.96
C PHE A 320 -46.13 -12.76 -22.03
N HIS A 321 -47.01 -12.82 -21.02
CA HIS A 321 -48.31 -13.48 -21.18
C HIS A 321 -49.41 -12.83 -20.30
N VAL A 322 -50.66 -12.95 -20.77
CA VAL A 322 -51.77 -12.06 -20.40
C VAL A 322 -52.66 -12.62 -19.27
N ARG A 323 -53.35 -11.69 -18.58
CA ARG A 323 -54.08 -11.80 -17.31
C ARG A 323 -55.57 -12.10 -17.46
N THR A 324 -56.04 -13.17 -16.81
CA THR A 324 -57.44 -13.43 -16.35
C THR A 324 -57.38 -14.43 -15.19
N GLY A 325 -58.20 -14.40 -14.12
CA GLY A 325 -59.30 -13.52 -13.71
C GLY A 325 -60.11 -14.19 -12.56
N VAL A 326 -61.16 -13.52 -12.04
CA VAL A 326 -62.14 -13.95 -10.98
C VAL A 326 -61.86 -13.46 -9.54
N LEU A 327 -62.94 -13.06 -8.85
CA LEU A 327 -63.02 -12.67 -7.43
C LEU A 327 -63.83 -13.71 -6.63
N ALA A 328 -63.46 -13.93 -5.36
CA ALA A 328 -64.34 -14.38 -4.26
C ALA A 328 -63.60 -14.12 -2.92
N THR A 329 -63.86 -13.04 -2.19
CA THR A 329 -64.89 -12.85 -1.14
C THR A 329 -64.70 -13.64 0.16
N SER A 330 -64.77 -12.90 1.28
CA SER A 330 -64.54 -13.30 2.67
C SER A 330 -65.70 -14.04 3.36
N SER A 331 -65.39 -14.94 4.30
CA SER A 331 -66.24 -15.20 5.49
C SER A 331 -65.55 -16.00 6.62
N ILE A 332 -65.77 -15.54 7.86
CA ILE A 332 -65.52 -16.14 9.19
C ILE A 332 -66.78 -15.72 10.02
N PRO A 333 -67.30 -16.43 11.07
CA PRO A 333 -66.83 -17.62 11.81
C PRO A 333 -67.86 -18.79 11.87
N GLY A 334 -67.65 -19.79 12.74
CA GLY A 334 -68.69 -20.75 13.18
C GLY A 334 -68.17 -21.91 14.06
N ASP A 335 -68.69 -22.05 15.29
CA ASP A 335 -68.23 -22.98 16.33
C ASP A 335 -68.52 -24.48 16.11
N GLY A 336 -67.81 -25.37 16.82
CA GLY A 336 -68.13 -26.81 16.92
C GLY A 336 -67.25 -27.61 17.89
N LEU A 337 -67.85 -28.30 18.86
CA LEU A 337 -67.17 -29.12 19.88
C LEU A 337 -66.72 -30.48 19.34
N HIS A 338 -65.44 -30.84 19.52
CA HIS A 338 -65.04 -32.04 20.30
C HIS A 338 -63.50 -32.12 20.52
N GLY A 339 -63.10 -32.82 21.57
CA GLY A 339 -61.72 -33.35 21.73
C GLY A 339 -61.77 -34.83 22.13
N PRO A 340 -60.64 -35.45 22.54
CA PRO A 340 -59.28 -34.90 22.67
C PRO A 340 -58.20 -35.71 21.91
N ASP A 341 -56.98 -35.16 21.73
CA ASP A 341 -55.76 -35.94 22.03
C ASP A 341 -54.44 -35.12 22.21
N ARG A 342 -53.53 -35.72 22.98
CA ARG A 342 -52.05 -35.61 23.05
C ARG A 342 -51.25 -34.29 23.09
N ALA A 343 -50.27 -34.34 24.01
CA ALA A 343 -48.96 -33.66 24.04
C ALA A 343 -48.90 -32.13 24.31
N LYS A 344 -48.52 -31.79 25.55
CA LYS A 344 -48.10 -30.43 25.96
C LYS A 344 -46.65 -30.16 25.57
N ALA A 345 -46.34 -28.89 25.27
CA ALA A 345 -44.98 -28.37 25.29
C ALA A 345 -44.54 -27.99 26.72
N LEU A 346 -43.22 -27.99 26.97
CA LEU A 346 -42.43 -27.30 28.01
C LEU A 346 -40.99 -27.35 27.48
N PHE A 347 -40.21 -26.27 27.31
CA PHE A 347 -39.84 -25.20 28.24
C PHE A 347 -39.28 -25.72 29.58
N CYS A 348 -37.94 -25.79 29.68
CA CYS A 348 -37.24 -25.93 30.96
C CYS A 348 -36.53 -24.62 31.28
N SER A 349 -36.83 -24.07 32.46
CA SER A 349 -36.07 -22.98 33.08
C SER A 349 -35.15 -23.56 34.18
N SER A 350 -34.31 -22.71 34.76
CA SER A 350 -33.36 -23.05 35.83
C SER A 350 -34.03 -23.62 37.09
N GLY A 351 -33.30 -24.44 37.85
CA GLY A 351 -33.68 -24.86 39.20
C GLY A 351 -32.54 -25.55 39.95
N GLU A 352 -32.15 -25.01 41.10
CA GLU A 352 -31.22 -25.63 42.06
C GLU A 352 -31.97 -26.51 43.07
N SER A 353 -31.32 -27.55 43.61
CA SER A 353 -31.50 -27.98 45.02
C SER A 353 -30.45 -29.05 45.41
N GLY A 354 -30.12 -29.17 46.70
CA GLY A 354 -29.23 -30.19 47.26
C GLY A 354 -29.81 -30.91 48.49
N HIS A 355 -28.96 -31.68 49.21
CA HIS A 355 -29.31 -32.73 50.21
C HIS A 355 -30.08 -33.94 49.61
N GLY A 356 -30.02 -35.18 50.14
CA GLY A 356 -29.28 -35.77 51.28
C GLY A 356 -30.08 -36.96 51.88
N SER A 357 -29.54 -37.94 52.62
CA SER A 357 -28.15 -38.32 52.97
C SER A 357 -28.14 -39.74 53.62
N LYS A 358 -26.95 -40.32 53.91
CA LYS A 358 -26.71 -41.68 54.49
C LYS A 358 -27.03 -42.86 53.51
N GLU A 359 -26.56 -44.12 53.58
CA GLU A 359 -25.57 -44.94 54.36
C GLU A 359 -24.72 -45.77 53.34
N GLY A 360 -23.75 -46.67 53.64
CA GLY A 360 -23.18 -47.24 54.88
C GLY A 360 -22.12 -48.35 54.60
N ILE A 361 -21.61 -48.98 55.67
CA ILE A 361 -20.92 -50.32 55.77
C ILE A 361 -19.90 -50.75 54.67
N SER A 362 -18.62 -50.47 54.94
CA SER A 362 -17.47 -51.40 55.19
C SER A 362 -17.14 -52.68 54.37
N VAL A 363 -15.86 -53.06 54.47
CA VAL A 363 -15.15 -54.32 54.06
C VAL A 363 -14.86 -54.48 52.54
N GLY A 364 -13.65 -54.85 52.09
CA GLY A 364 -12.35 -55.00 52.78
C GLY A 364 -11.44 -56.09 52.15
N LEU A 365 -10.10 -55.88 52.16
CA LEU A 365 -9.06 -56.80 51.62
C LEU A 365 -9.22 -57.08 50.10
N GLU A 366 -8.30 -57.69 49.36
CA GLU A 366 -6.88 -58.06 49.57
C GLU A 366 -6.16 -57.77 48.23
N VAL A 367 -4.86 -57.45 48.16
CA VAL A 367 -3.84 -57.37 49.23
C VAL A 367 -3.41 -55.93 49.44
#